data_AF-A0A1V4YZU7-F1
#
_entry.id   AF-A0A1V4YZU7-F1
#
_cell.length_a   1.000
_cell.length_b   1.000
_cell.length_c   1.000
_cell.angle_alpha   90.00
_cell.angle_beta   90.00
_cell.angle_gamma   90.00
#
_symmetry.space_group_name_H-M   'P 1'
#
loop_
_entity.id
_entity.type
_entity.pdbx_description
1 polymer ?
#
loop_
_entity_poly.entity_id
_entity_poly.type
_entity_poly.pdbx_seq_one_letter_code
_entity_poly.pdbx_strand_id
1 'polypeptide(L)'
;MNCKKTSILTICLIIVTTIALSGCICGNTSVTPTPTPTPAATPITTSTVTPSPTPGPAMSAELSGWRTDKDTYARGENATGWVYVYNTGDGTIERMDFTLVIHRSVFLIGDYSITYNYNLTGLDIKPGGKEKVQFVQQIPSEYSGISTAGDYRFDVTAFLAGHIAGEYSKNIRVV
;
A
#
# COMPACT_ATOMS: atom_id res chain seq x y z
N MET A 1 -22.63 20.66 23.78
CA MET A 1 -21.48 21.59 23.91
C MET A 1 -20.33 20.99 23.14
N ASN A 2 -19.96 21.63 22.03
CA ASN A 2 -19.04 21.11 21.02
C ASN A 2 -17.59 21.54 21.34
N CYS A 3 -16.69 20.59 21.59
CA CYS A 3 -15.26 20.85 21.68
C CYS A 3 -14.62 20.49 20.33
N LYS A 4 -14.43 21.49 19.47
CA LYS A 4 -13.69 21.36 18.20
C LYS A 4 -12.19 21.35 18.52
N LYS A 5 -11.49 20.26 18.17
CA LYS A 5 -10.03 20.19 18.18
C LYS A 5 -9.48 20.71 16.85
N THR A 6 -8.79 21.83 16.95
CA THR A 6 -7.97 22.48 15.92
C THR A 6 -6.70 21.66 15.70
N SER A 7 -6.45 21.19 14.47
CA SER A 7 -5.19 20.53 14.13
C SER A 7 -4.31 21.47 13.31
N ILE A 8 -3.17 21.80 13.91
CA ILE A 8 -2.11 22.69 13.42
C ILE A 8 -1.30 21.93 12.37
N LEU A 9 -1.29 22.42 11.12
CA LEU A 9 -0.39 21.94 10.07
C LEU A 9 0.76 22.94 9.93
N THR A 10 1.86 22.63 10.61
CA THR A 10 3.19 23.22 10.41
C THR A 10 3.89 22.42 9.32
N ILE A 11 4.32 23.06 8.23
CA ILE A 11 5.54 22.69 7.48
C ILE A 11 6.07 23.95 6.78
N CYS A 12 7.27 24.34 7.21
CA CYS A 12 8.16 25.30 6.57
C CYS A 12 8.95 24.61 5.46
N LEU A 13 9.08 25.25 4.29
CA LEU A 13 10.24 25.19 3.39
C LEU A 13 10.07 26.32 2.35
N ILE A 14 10.53 27.55 2.60
CA ILE A 14 11.85 28.13 2.24
C ILE A 14 12.27 27.80 0.79
N ILE A 15 12.32 28.80 -0.08
CA ILE A 15 13.56 29.29 -0.73
C ILE A 15 13.27 30.66 -1.36
N VAL A 16 14.02 31.65 -0.86
CA VAL A 16 14.07 33.05 -1.23
C VAL A 16 14.99 33.20 -2.45
N THR A 17 14.51 33.81 -3.53
CA THR A 17 15.31 34.09 -4.73
C THR A 17 15.32 35.60 -5.00
N THR A 18 16.28 36.32 -4.43
CA THR A 18 16.57 37.73 -4.80
C THR A 18 18.05 38.08 -4.59
N ILE A 19 18.83 38.19 -5.68
CA ILE A 19 20.14 38.87 -5.81
C ILE A 19 20.30 39.18 -7.31
N ALA A 20 20.79 40.31 -7.84
CA ALA A 20 20.92 41.72 -7.47
C ALA A 20 21.32 42.44 -8.80
N LEU A 21 20.87 43.68 -9.01
CA LEU A 21 21.31 44.57 -10.11
C LEU A 21 22.63 45.28 -9.76
N SER A 22 23.51 45.48 -10.76
CA SER A 22 24.48 46.60 -10.97
C SER A 22 25.71 46.05 -11.71
N GLY A 23 26.38 46.72 -12.66
CA GLY A 23 26.35 48.09 -13.18
C GLY A 23 27.33 48.23 -14.36
N CYS A 24 27.37 49.42 -14.95
CA CYS A 24 28.09 49.84 -16.16
C CYS A 24 29.61 50.07 -15.94
N ILE A 25 30.42 50.07 -17.01
CA ILE A 25 31.38 51.14 -17.43
C ILE A 25 32.38 50.63 -18.50
N CYS A 26 32.68 51.55 -19.42
CA CYS A 26 33.51 51.55 -20.63
C CYS A 26 34.95 51.02 -20.52
N GLY A 27 35.49 50.54 -21.66
CA GLY A 27 36.93 50.33 -21.87
C GLY A 27 37.24 49.85 -23.28
N ASN A 28 37.57 50.79 -24.17
CA ASN A 28 38.01 50.53 -25.54
C ASN A 28 39.53 50.28 -25.54
N THR A 29 39.98 49.05 -25.74
CA THR A 29 41.39 48.73 -26.03
C THR A 29 41.47 47.74 -27.18
N SER A 30 41.91 48.25 -28.33
CA SER A 30 42.31 47.47 -29.50
C SER A 30 43.47 46.55 -29.13
N VAL A 31 43.24 45.24 -29.18
CA VAL A 31 44.27 44.21 -29.03
C VAL A 31 44.37 43.41 -30.32
N THR A 32 45.59 43.36 -30.85
CA THR A 32 45.99 42.63 -32.05
C THR A 32 45.69 41.13 -31.89
N PRO A 33 45.08 40.46 -32.89
CA PRO A 33 44.79 39.04 -32.79
C PRO A 33 46.09 38.23 -32.79
N THR A 34 46.35 37.53 -31.69
CA THR A 34 47.36 36.47 -31.60
C THR A 34 46.78 35.22 -32.29
N PRO A 35 47.55 34.47 -33.10
CA PRO A 35 47.04 33.27 -33.77
C PRO A 35 46.48 32.26 -32.76
N THR A 36 45.21 31.92 -32.94
CA THR A 36 44.51 30.90 -32.15
C THR A 36 45.19 29.54 -32.31
N PRO A 37 45.63 28.88 -31.23
CA PRO A 37 46.14 27.51 -31.33
C PRO A 37 45.00 26.60 -31.80
N THR A 38 45.27 25.80 -32.84
CA THR A 38 44.38 24.75 -33.33
C THR A 38 43.94 23.86 -32.17
N PRO A 39 42.64 23.62 -31.96
CA PRO A 39 42.16 22.76 -30.87
C PRO A 39 42.77 21.37 -31.01
N ALA A 40 43.44 20.91 -29.95
CA ALA A 40 43.83 19.51 -29.85
C ALA A 40 42.58 18.63 -29.86
N ALA A 41 42.59 17.55 -30.66
CA ALA A 41 41.47 16.63 -30.75
C ALA A 41 41.09 16.11 -29.36
N THR A 42 39.87 16.41 -28.93
CA THR A 42 39.32 15.92 -27.66
C THR A 42 39.28 14.39 -27.71
N PRO A 43 39.85 13.66 -26.73
CA PRO A 43 39.73 12.22 -26.69
C PRO A 43 38.25 11.85 -26.61
N ILE A 44 37.79 11.05 -27.57
CA ILE A 44 36.43 10.51 -27.59
C ILE A 44 36.34 9.56 -26.40
N THR A 45 35.68 9.99 -25.33
CA THR A 45 35.33 9.11 -24.22
C THR A 45 34.30 8.11 -24.74
N THR A 46 34.72 6.85 -24.88
CA THR A 46 33.79 5.76 -25.19
C THR A 46 32.85 5.64 -24.00
N SER A 47 31.64 6.18 -24.12
CA SER A 47 30.60 6.04 -23.09
C SER A 47 30.33 4.55 -22.92
N THR A 48 30.79 4.00 -21.80
CA THR A 48 30.48 2.63 -21.41
C THR A 48 28.99 2.60 -21.11
N VAL A 49 28.21 1.98 -22.01
CA VAL A 49 26.77 1.80 -21.80
C VAL A 49 26.61 0.88 -20.60
N THR A 50 26.24 1.44 -19.46
CA THR A 50 25.84 0.65 -18.30
C THR A 50 24.62 -0.18 -18.71
N PRO A 51 24.65 -1.52 -18.58
CA PRO A 51 23.50 -2.34 -18.90
C PRO A 51 22.30 -1.88 -18.06
N SER A 52 21.14 -1.73 -18.71
CA SER A 52 19.89 -1.44 -18.04
C SER A 52 19.63 -2.53 -16.98
N PRO A 53 19.19 -2.18 -15.76
CA PRO A 53 18.86 -3.18 -14.76
C PRO A 53 17.80 -4.13 -15.32
N THR A 54 18.06 -5.43 -15.20
CA THR A 54 17.06 -6.46 -15.51
C THR A 54 15.86 -6.25 -14.58
N PRO A 55 14.63 -6.14 -15.10
CA PRO A 55 13.45 -6.07 -14.25
C PRO A 55 13.40 -7.26 -13.29
N GLY A 56 13.09 -6.99 -12.02
CA GLY A 56 12.85 -8.05 -11.04
C GLY A 56 11.63 -8.91 -11.41
N PRO A 57 11.47 -10.09 -10.79
CA PRO A 57 10.33 -10.97 -11.08
C PRO A 57 9.01 -10.26 -10.76
N ALA A 58 8.05 -10.33 -11.68
CA ALA A 58 6.72 -9.77 -11.48
C ALA A 58 5.93 -10.63 -10.49
N MET A 59 5.38 -10.01 -9.44
CA MET A 59 4.47 -10.68 -8.50
C MET A 59 3.03 -10.47 -8.93
N SER A 60 2.25 -11.55 -9.02
CA SER A 60 0.83 -11.51 -9.38
C SER A 60 0.12 -12.71 -8.75
N ALA A 61 -1.15 -12.54 -8.37
CA ALA A 61 -1.96 -13.62 -7.83
C ALA A 61 -3.42 -13.51 -8.27
N GLU A 62 -4.06 -14.67 -8.42
CA GLU A 62 -5.50 -14.79 -8.55
C GLU A 62 -6.09 -15.40 -7.27
N LEU A 63 -7.17 -14.79 -6.79
CA LEU A 63 -7.85 -15.21 -5.56
C LEU A 63 -9.17 -15.90 -5.88
N SER A 64 -9.44 -17.01 -5.20
CA SER A 64 -10.67 -17.78 -5.40
C SER A 64 -11.18 -18.45 -4.14
N GLY A 65 -12.46 -18.82 -4.12
CA GLY A 65 -13.03 -19.66 -3.08
C GLY A 65 -13.07 -19.02 -1.68
N TRP A 66 -13.24 -17.70 -1.62
CA TRP A 66 -13.45 -16.98 -0.37
C TRP A 66 -14.62 -17.58 0.43
N ARG A 67 -14.33 -17.92 1.68
CA ARG A 67 -15.25 -18.59 2.59
C ARG A 67 -14.91 -18.23 4.04
N THR A 68 -15.87 -18.50 4.90
CA THR A 68 -15.66 -18.64 6.35
C THR A 68 -16.11 -20.04 6.75
N ASP A 69 -15.69 -20.51 7.92
CA ASP A 69 -16.01 -21.85 8.44
C ASP A 69 -17.51 -22.05 8.64
N LYS A 70 -18.23 -20.96 8.94
CA LYS A 70 -19.70 -20.98 9.09
C LYS A 70 -20.34 -19.61 8.86
N ASP A 71 -21.67 -19.60 8.91
CA ASP A 71 -22.51 -18.40 8.72
C ASP A 71 -23.08 -17.86 10.03
N THR A 72 -23.02 -18.65 11.11
CA THR A 72 -23.52 -18.26 12.43
C THR A 72 -22.50 -18.60 13.51
N TYR A 73 -22.20 -17.62 14.36
CA TYR A 73 -21.21 -17.73 15.42
C TYR A 73 -21.81 -17.39 16.77
N ALA A 74 -21.35 -18.09 17.80
CA ALA A 74 -21.58 -17.66 19.17
C ALA A 74 -20.68 -16.45 19.49
N ARG A 75 -21.16 -15.61 20.39
CA ARG A 75 -20.33 -14.58 21.03
C ARG A 75 -19.08 -15.19 21.71
N GLY A 76 -17.93 -14.55 21.51
CA GLY A 76 -16.63 -15.01 22.01
C GLY A 76 -15.94 -16.05 21.12
N GLU A 77 -16.61 -16.55 20.09
CA GLU A 77 -16.10 -17.59 19.22
C GLU A 77 -15.17 -17.05 18.13
N ASN A 78 -14.31 -17.92 17.60
CA ASN A 78 -13.42 -17.60 16.49
C ASN A 78 -14.12 -17.83 15.14
N ALA A 79 -14.11 -16.81 14.29
CA ALA A 79 -14.42 -16.92 12.87
C ALA A 79 -13.14 -17.17 12.07
N THR A 80 -13.12 -18.25 11.31
CA THR A 80 -11.99 -18.61 10.45
C THR A 80 -12.35 -18.35 9.00
N GLY A 81 -11.70 -17.34 8.41
CA GLY A 81 -11.79 -17.05 6.98
C GLY A 81 -10.68 -17.76 6.21
N TRP A 82 -10.94 -18.11 4.95
CA TRP A 82 -9.90 -18.55 4.03
C TRP A 82 -10.16 -18.15 2.58
N VAL A 83 -9.07 -18.16 1.82
CA VAL A 83 -9.05 -17.94 0.37
C VAL A 83 -8.01 -18.87 -0.24
N TYR A 84 -8.24 -19.31 -1.48
CA TYR A 84 -7.20 -19.93 -2.28
C TYR A 84 -6.46 -18.87 -3.07
N VAL A 85 -5.15 -18.86 -2.93
CA VAL A 85 -4.23 -17.97 -3.63
C VAL A 85 -3.54 -18.78 -4.71
N TYR A 86 -3.69 -18.38 -5.96
CA TYR A 86 -2.96 -18.96 -7.09
C TYR A 86 -1.90 -17.95 -7.57
N ASN A 87 -0.64 -18.34 -7.54
CA ASN A 87 0.45 -17.48 -7.98
C ASN A 87 0.53 -17.48 -9.51
N THR A 88 0.18 -16.37 -10.14
CA THR A 88 0.24 -16.17 -11.59
C THR A 88 1.46 -15.38 -12.05
N GLY A 89 2.30 -14.94 -11.12
CA GLY A 89 3.54 -14.23 -11.40
C GLY A 89 4.75 -15.15 -11.55
N ASP A 90 5.91 -14.52 -11.72
CA ASP A 90 7.20 -15.20 -11.92
C ASP A 90 8.00 -15.33 -10.61
N GLY A 91 7.61 -14.60 -9.56
CA GLY A 91 8.23 -14.65 -8.24
C GLY A 91 7.42 -15.46 -7.22
N THR A 92 8.09 -16.09 -6.26
CA THR A 92 7.43 -16.74 -5.11
C THR A 92 6.69 -15.70 -4.26
N ILE A 93 5.46 -16.01 -3.87
CA ILE A 93 4.70 -15.19 -2.91
C ILE A 93 5.06 -15.62 -1.50
N GLU A 94 5.83 -14.78 -0.82
CA GLU A 94 6.24 -15.00 0.57
C GLU A 94 5.33 -14.32 1.59
N ARG A 95 4.60 -13.28 1.16
CA ARG A 95 3.76 -12.46 2.03
C ARG A 95 2.49 -12.03 1.32
N MET A 96 1.39 -12.01 2.07
CA MET A 96 0.15 -11.32 1.71
C MET A 96 -0.43 -10.58 2.91
N ASP A 97 -1.08 -9.46 2.61
CA ASP A 97 -1.77 -8.65 3.61
C ASP A 97 -3.29 -8.77 3.42
N PHE A 98 -4.04 -8.82 4.51
CA PHE A 98 -5.49 -8.83 4.47
C PHE A 98 -6.05 -7.76 5.40
N THR A 99 -7.01 -7.00 4.91
CA THR A 99 -7.81 -6.07 5.72
C THR A 99 -9.23 -6.62 5.81
N LEU A 100 -9.65 -6.97 7.02
CA LEU A 100 -11.03 -7.37 7.34
C LEU A 100 -11.74 -6.19 7.99
N VAL A 101 -12.83 -5.72 7.38
CA VAL A 101 -13.74 -4.73 7.93
C VAL A 101 -15.05 -5.42 8.30
N ILE A 102 -15.43 -5.34 9.56
CA ILE A 102 -16.67 -5.90 10.07
C ILE A 102 -17.68 -4.76 10.24
N HIS A 103 -18.75 -4.78 9.46
CA HIS A 103 -19.85 -3.83 9.52
C HIS A 103 -21.03 -4.40 10.31
N ARG A 104 -21.65 -3.59 11.15
CA ARG A 104 -23.00 -3.85 11.67
C ARG A 104 -23.80 -2.56 11.79
N SER A 105 -25.07 -2.66 11.44
CA SER A 105 -26.06 -1.60 11.63
C SER A 105 -26.92 -1.93 12.83
N VAL A 106 -27.02 -1.01 13.79
CA VAL A 106 -27.91 -1.16 14.94
C VAL A 106 -28.95 -0.06 14.89
N PHE A 107 -30.22 -0.45 14.73
CA PHE A 107 -31.36 0.45 14.84
C PHE A 107 -31.28 1.15 16.21
N LEU A 108 -31.16 2.49 16.22
CA LEU A 108 -30.96 3.42 17.35
C LEU A 108 -29.52 3.91 17.62
N ILE A 109 -28.46 3.17 17.27
CA ILE A 109 -27.07 3.58 17.54
C ILE A 109 -26.31 3.95 16.25
N GLY A 110 -26.81 3.49 15.10
CA GLY A 110 -26.22 3.74 13.78
C GLY A 110 -25.32 2.61 13.31
N ASP A 111 -24.55 2.89 12.27
CA ASP A 111 -23.60 1.94 11.70
C ASP A 111 -22.28 2.02 12.44
N TYR A 112 -21.70 0.85 12.70
CA TYR A 112 -20.35 0.75 13.21
C TYR A 112 -19.52 -0.20 12.36
N SER A 113 -18.23 0.10 12.28
CA SER A 113 -17.25 -0.76 11.64
C SER A 113 -16.01 -0.92 12.49
N ILE A 114 -15.39 -2.10 12.42
CA ILE A 114 -14.11 -2.40 13.06
C ILE A 114 -13.19 -3.02 12.01
N THR A 115 -11.95 -2.55 11.95
CA THR A 115 -10.95 -3.00 10.98
C THR A 115 -9.88 -3.82 11.66
N TYR A 116 -9.53 -4.96 11.05
CA TYR A 116 -8.44 -5.83 11.45
C TYR A 116 -7.48 -6.03 10.27
N ASN A 117 -6.18 -5.97 10.53
CA ASN A 117 -5.15 -6.19 9.52
C ASN A 117 -4.36 -7.45 9.85
N TYR A 118 -4.21 -8.33 8.87
CA TYR A 118 -3.44 -9.56 8.96
C TYR A 118 -2.26 -9.48 8.01
N ASN A 119 -1.06 -9.71 8.54
CA ASN A 119 0.17 -9.81 7.77
C ASN A 119 0.60 -11.28 7.77
N LEU A 120 0.34 -11.99 6.69
CA LEU A 120 0.68 -13.41 6.57
C LEU A 120 2.00 -13.54 5.83
N THR A 121 2.97 -14.20 6.45
CA THR A 121 4.34 -14.38 5.94
C THR A 121 4.73 -15.85 5.88
N GLY A 122 5.76 -16.17 5.10
CA GLY A 122 6.25 -17.54 4.95
C GLY A 122 5.26 -18.41 4.17
N LEU A 123 4.60 -17.82 3.18
CA LEU A 123 3.60 -18.52 2.36
C LEU A 123 4.24 -19.47 1.32
N ASP A 124 5.48 -19.21 0.88
CA ASP A 124 6.23 -19.99 -0.15
C ASP A 124 5.38 -20.48 -1.33
N ILE A 125 4.47 -19.64 -1.83
CA ILE A 125 3.62 -20.01 -2.98
C ILE A 125 4.44 -19.79 -4.25
N LYS A 126 5.03 -20.86 -4.76
CA LYS A 126 5.85 -20.84 -5.99
C LYS A 126 5.03 -20.42 -7.21
N PRO A 127 5.65 -19.89 -8.27
CA PRO A 127 4.98 -19.63 -9.55
C PRO A 127 4.16 -20.84 -10.04
N GLY A 128 2.90 -20.63 -10.42
CA GLY A 128 1.96 -21.70 -10.77
C GLY A 128 1.47 -22.55 -9.60
N GLY A 129 1.86 -22.22 -8.37
CA GLY A 129 1.40 -22.86 -7.14
C GLY A 129 0.06 -22.32 -6.66
N LYS A 130 -0.70 -23.15 -5.95
CA LYS A 130 -1.97 -22.80 -5.33
C LYS A 130 -1.99 -23.22 -3.87
N GLU A 131 -2.23 -22.27 -2.97
CA GLU A 131 -2.23 -22.52 -1.52
C GLU A 131 -3.50 -21.99 -0.85
N LYS A 132 -3.94 -22.63 0.23
CA LYS A 132 -5.07 -22.15 1.03
C LYS A 132 -4.54 -21.28 2.18
N VAL A 133 -4.86 -20.00 2.13
CA VAL A 133 -4.45 -19.02 3.15
C VAL A 133 -5.61 -18.77 4.10
N GLN A 134 -5.36 -18.80 5.41
CA GLN A 134 -6.38 -18.66 6.46
C GLN A 134 -6.07 -17.52 7.41
N PHE A 135 -7.11 -16.90 7.95
CA PHE A 135 -7.03 -15.91 9.03
C PHE A 135 -8.14 -16.19 10.05
N VAL A 136 -7.88 -15.83 11.32
CA VAL A 136 -8.79 -16.11 12.43
C VAL A 136 -9.12 -14.81 13.15
N GLN A 137 -10.40 -14.51 13.25
CA GLN A 137 -10.93 -13.35 13.96
C GLN A 137 -11.80 -13.79 15.12
N GLN A 138 -11.45 -13.42 16.34
CA GLN A 138 -12.36 -13.61 17.47
C GLN A 138 -13.53 -12.61 17.39
N ILE A 139 -14.76 -13.11 17.56
CA ILE A 139 -15.96 -12.29 17.66
C ILE A 139 -16.11 -11.88 19.12
N PRO A 140 -15.95 -10.59 19.47
CA PRO A 140 -16.09 -10.16 20.85
C PRO A 140 -17.51 -10.43 21.34
N SER A 141 -17.68 -10.79 22.61
CA SER A 141 -19.01 -11.01 23.20
C SER A 141 -19.79 -9.71 23.42
N GLU A 142 -19.06 -8.61 23.59
CA GLU A 142 -19.60 -7.27 23.84
C GLU A 142 -18.70 -6.22 23.18
N TYR A 143 -19.31 -5.11 22.78
CA TYR A 143 -18.59 -3.91 22.35
C TYR A 143 -19.10 -2.73 23.16
N SER A 144 -18.25 -2.15 24.02
CA SER A 144 -18.60 -1.05 24.93
C SER A 144 -19.83 -1.34 25.80
N GLY A 145 -19.97 -2.59 26.28
CA GLY A 145 -21.10 -3.03 27.11
C GLY A 145 -22.39 -3.31 26.33
N ILE A 146 -22.35 -3.25 25.00
CA ILE A 146 -23.48 -3.56 24.13
C ILE A 146 -23.28 -4.96 23.53
N SER A 147 -24.35 -5.76 23.57
CA SER A 147 -24.36 -7.09 22.97
C SER A 147 -23.95 -7.05 21.49
N THR A 148 -23.06 -7.96 21.12
CA THR A 148 -22.67 -8.20 19.73
C THR A 148 -23.59 -9.16 19.00
N ALA A 149 -24.72 -9.59 19.57
CA ALA A 149 -25.69 -10.40 18.83
C ALA A 149 -26.34 -9.59 17.68
N GLY A 150 -26.51 -10.23 16.53
CA GLY A 150 -27.14 -9.62 15.35
C GLY A 150 -26.49 -10.01 14.03
N ASP A 151 -26.91 -9.34 12.96
CA ASP A 151 -26.38 -9.54 11.62
C ASP A 151 -25.18 -8.60 11.37
N TYR A 152 -24.18 -9.13 10.68
CA TYR A 152 -22.94 -8.45 10.35
C TYR A 152 -22.59 -8.69 8.88
N ARG A 153 -21.77 -7.81 8.32
CA ARG A 153 -21.11 -8.01 7.03
C ARG A 153 -19.60 -7.95 7.21
N PHE A 154 -18.91 -8.99 6.76
CA PHE A 154 -17.46 -9.06 6.68
C PHE A 154 -17.06 -8.64 5.27
N ASP A 155 -16.30 -7.57 5.16
CA ASP A 155 -15.67 -7.13 3.91
C ASP A 155 -14.16 -7.37 4.04
N VAL A 156 -13.58 -8.16 3.15
CA VAL A 156 -12.16 -8.53 3.17
C VAL A 156 -11.49 -8.08 1.89
N THR A 157 -10.40 -7.34 2.02
CA THR A 157 -9.52 -6.95 0.91
C THR A 157 -8.17 -7.62 1.11
N ALA A 158 -7.69 -8.32 0.09
CA ALA A 158 -6.36 -8.92 0.06
C ALA A 158 -5.41 -8.05 -0.77
N PHE A 159 -4.18 -7.91 -0.28
CA PHE A 159 -3.13 -7.16 -0.95
C PHE A 159 -1.90 -8.04 -1.18
N LEU A 160 -1.31 -7.90 -2.35
CA LEU A 160 -0.02 -8.48 -2.73
C LEU A 160 0.91 -7.35 -3.16
N ALA A 161 2.06 -7.24 -2.47
CA ALA A 161 3.04 -6.17 -2.73
C ALA A 161 2.45 -4.75 -2.74
N GLY A 162 1.46 -4.49 -1.87
CA GLY A 162 0.78 -3.19 -1.77
C GLY A 162 -0.32 -2.94 -2.80
N HIS A 163 -0.58 -3.88 -3.71
CA HIS A 163 -1.67 -3.80 -4.69
C HIS A 163 -2.84 -4.71 -4.29
N ILE A 164 -4.07 -4.30 -4.60
CA ILE A 164 -5.26 -5.11 -4.35
C ILE A 164 -5.21 -6.35 -5.24
N ALA A 165 -5.20 -7.53 -4.62
CA ALA A 165 -5.24 -8.84 -5.29
C ALA A 165 -6.68 -9.39 -5.37
N GLY A 166 -7.58 -8.93 -4.49
CA GLY A 166 -9.00 -9.25 -4.58
C GLY A 166 -9.79 -8.83 -3.36
N GLU A 167 -11.12 -8.86 -3.51
CA GLU A 167 -12.08 -8.43 -2.50
C GLU A 167 -13.18 -9.48 -2.32
N TYR A 168 -13.72 -9.54 -1.11
CA TYR A 168 -14.80 -10.45 -0.74
C TYR A 168 -15.73 -9.82 0.27
N SER A 169 -17.02 -10.13 0.18
CA SER A 169 -18.01 -9.72 1.16
C SER A 169 -18.89 -10.89 1.57
N LYS A 170 -19.19 -11.01 2.86
CA LYS A 170 -20.06 -12.05 3.42
C LYS A 170 -20.91 -11.54 4.56
N ASN A 171 -22.20 -11.84 4.54
CA ASN A 171 -23.06 -11.65 5.71
C ASN A 171 -22.91 -12.83 6.68
N ILE A 172 -22.78 -12.55 7.97
CA ILE A 172 -22.78 -13.53 9.04
C ILE A 172 -23.77 -13.13 10.14
N ARG A 173 -24.14 -14.08 10.99
CA ARG A 173 -24.98 -13.84 12.16
C ARG A 173 -24.25 -14.21 13.45
N VAL A 174 -24.40 -13.38 14.48
CA VAL A 174 -23.87 -13.62 15.82
C VAL A 174 -25.02 -13.84 16.80
N VAL A 175 -24.93 -14.88 17.63
CA VAL A 175 -25.93 -15.27 18.65
C VAL A 175 -25.37 -15.24 20.07
#